data_AF-G1UY25-F1
#
_entry.id   AF-G1UY25-F1
#
_cell.length_a   1.000
_cell.length_b   1.000
_cell.length_c   1.000
_cell.angle_alpha   90.00
_cell.angle_beta   90.00
_cell.angle_gamma   90.00
#
_symmetry.space_group_name_H-M   'P 1'
#
loop_
_entity.id
_entity.type
_entity.pdbx_description
1 polymer ?
#
loop_
_entity_poly.entity_id
_entity_poly.type
_entity_poly.pdbx_seq_one_letter_code
_entity_poly.pdbx_strand_id
1 'polypeptide(L)' 'MSKLIESVHTLVIDGDMPAKAIASAIGKPYSTLLRECNPYGKGAKLSAETLMAILKATGNTQPLEVMARELGYKLIPIN' A
#
# COMPACT_ATOMS: atom_id res chain seq x y z
N MET A 1 -14.58 -0.85 7.71
CA MET A 1 -13.09 -0.89 7.75
C MET A 1 -12.60 -0.20 6.48
N SER A 2 -11.40 0.40 6.46
CA SER A 2 -10.98 1.22 5.32
C SER A 2 -10.57 0.33 4.14
N LYS A 3 -11.29 0.43 3.01
CA LYS A 3 -10.97 -0.35 1.79
C LYS A 3 -9.57 -0.05 1.25
N LEU A 4 -9.08 1.17 1.47
CA LEU A 4 -7.72 1.57 1.12
C LEU A 4 -6.69 0.74 1.89
N ILE A 5 -6.80 0.67 3.22
CA ILE A 5 -5.79 -0.03 4.02
C ILE A 5 -5.85 -1.55 3.77
N GLU A 6 -7.04 -2.11 3.52
CA GLU A 6 -7.20 -3.51 3.08
C GLU A 6 -6.50 -3.75 1.75
N SER A 7 -6.70 -2.89 0.76
CA SER A 7 -6.04 -3.02 -0.55
C SER A 7 -4.52 -2.93 -0.46
N VAL A 8 -3.98 -2.05 0.40
CA VAL A 8 -2.53 -1.97 0.62
C VAL A 8 -2.03 -3.21 1.34
N HIS A 9 -2.78 -3.71 2.33
CA HIS A 9 -2.42 -4.93 3.04
C HIS A 9 -2.30 -6.12 2.09
N THR A 10 -3.32 -6.35 1.26
CA THR A 10 -3.31 -7.43 0.26
C THR A 10 -2.16 -7.25 -0.73
N LEU A 11 -1.91 -6.03 -1.23
CA LEU A 11 -0.78 -5.77 -2.11
C LEU A 11 0.56 -6.14 -1.45
N VAL A 12 0.75 -5.79 -0.18
CA VAL A 12 2.00 -6.08 0.54
C VAL A 12 2.15 -7.57 0.87
N ILE A 13 1.07 -8.24 1.29
CA ILE A 13 1.13 -9.64 1.77
C ILE A 13 1.05 -10.65 0.62
N ASP A 14 0.12 -10.42 -0.32
CA ASP A 14 -0.28 -11.37 -1.35
C ASP A 14 0.11 -10.93 -2.78
N GLY A 15 0.73 -9.75 -2.92
CA GLY A 15 1.17 -9.23 -4.22
C GLY A 15 2.39 -9.95 -4.80
N ASP A 16 2.69 -9.66 -6.07
CA ASP A 16 3.77 -10.31 -6.83
C ASP A 16 5.17 -10.06 -6.23
N MET A 17 5.36 -8.91 -5.58
CA MET A 17 6.62 -8.58 -4.91
C MET A 17 6.57 -9.01 -3.43
N PRO A 18 7.51 -9.85 -2.96
CA PRO A 18 7.52 -10.27 -1.56
C PRO A 18 7.63 -9.09 -0.60
N ALA A 19 6.85 -9.09 0.49
CA ALA A 19 6.84 -8.03 1.49
C ALA A 19 8.24 -7.62 2.02
N LYS A 20 9.17 -8.58 2.15
CA LYS A 20 10.57 -8.30 2.52
C LYS A 20 11.32 -7.50 1.45
N ALA A 21 11.09 -7.80 0.18
CA ALA A 21 11.67 -7.06 -0.94
C ALA A 21 11.08 -5.65 -1.01
N ILE A 22 9.77 -5.49 -0.81
CA ILE A 22 9.12 -4.17 -0.72
C ILE A 22 9.76 -3.35 0.40
N ALA A 23 9.86 -3.92 1.62
CA ALA A 23 10.46 -3.26 2.78
C ALA A 23 11.90 -2.79 2.49
N SER A 24 12.71 -3.66 1.87
CA SER A 24 14.07 -3.32 1.45
C SER A 24 14.08 -2.19 0.42
N ALA A 25 13.23 -2.26 -0.61
CA ALA A 25 13.17 -1.27 -1.69
C ALA A 25 12.77 0.13 -1.19
N ILE A 26 11.88 0.20 -0.19
CA ILE A 26 11.43 1.46 0.40
C ILE A 26 12.29 1.91 1.60
N GLY A 27 13.36 1.17 1.93
CA GLY A 27 14.28 1.50 3.03
C GLY A 27 13.66 1.44 4.43
N LYS A 28 12.67 0.57 4.66
CA LYS A 28 11.95 0.45 5.93
C LYS A 28 12.16 -0.94 6.57
N PRO A 29 12.22 -1.05 7.91
CA PRO A 29 12.21 -2.35 8.58
C PRO A 29 10.95 -3.16 8.22
N TYR A 30 11.14 -4.44 7.90
CA TYR A 30 10.06 -5.36 7.49
C TYR A 30 8.90 -5.40 8.49
N SER A 31 9.20 -5.57 9.78
CA SER A 31 8.18 -5.63 10.83
C SER A 31 7.39 -4.33 10.97
N THR A 32 8.04 -3.19 10.76
CA THR A 32 7.39 -1.87 10.75
C THR A 32 6.41 -1.76 9.58
N LEU A 33 6.83 -2.14 8.38
CA LEU A 33 5.96 -2.15 7.19
C LEU A 33 4.71 -3.01 7.42
N LEU A 34 4.88 -4.24 7.90
CA LEU A 34 3.76 -5.14 8.17
C LEU A 34 2.78 -4.56 9.20
N ARG A 35 3.29 -3.96 10.27
CA ARG A 35 2.47 -3.37 11.32
C ARG A 35 1.67 -2.17 10.81
N GLU A 36 2.29 -1.31 10.00
CA GLU A 36 1.65 -0.11 9.44
C GLU A 36 0.58 -0.44 8.40
N CYS A 37 0.77 -1.51 7.64
CA CYS A 37 -0.19 -1.96 6.62
C CYS A 37 -1.26 -2.91 7.16
N ASN A 38 -1.21 -3.32 8.43
CA ASN A 38 -2.16 -4.29 8.98
C ASN A 38 -3.51 -3.62 9.31
N PRO A 39 -4.62 -3.97 8.65
CA PRO A 39 -5.94 -3.37 8.87
C PRO A 39 -6.52 -3.70 10.26
N TYR A 40 -6.07 -4.79 10.87
CA TYR A 40 -6.48 -5.25 12.20
C TYR A 40 -5.53 -4.78 13.32
N GLY A 41 -4.40 -4.15 12.95
CA GLY A 41 -3.42 -3.67 13.88
C GLY A 41 -3.92 -2.46 14.68
N LYS A 42 -3.77 -2.50 16.01
CA LYS A 42 -3.89 -1.30 16.88
C LYS A 42 -2.67 -0.37 16.79
N GLY A 43 -1.74 -0.65 15.88
CA GLY A 43 -0.42 -0.02 15.79
C GLY A 43 -0.39 1.26 14.95
N ALA A 44 0.82 1.60 14.49
CA ALA A 44 1.11 2.77 13.67
C ALA A 44 0.28 2.80 12.39
N LYS A 45 -0.04 4.02 11.91
CA LYS A 45 -0.78 4.23 10.66
C LYS A 45 0.18 4.33 9.50
N LEU A 46 -0.21 3.77 8.36
CA LEU A 46 0.49 3.96 7.10
C LEU A 46 0.48 5.45 6.70
N SER A 47 1.66 6.02 6.46
CA SER A 47 1.79 7.39 5.95
C SER A 47 1.55 7.46 4.44
N ALA A 48 1.20 8.64 3.93
CA ALA A 48 1.01 8.86 2.49
C ALA A 48 2.31 8.64 1.69
N GLU A 49 3.45 9.02 2.26
CA GLU A 49 4.77 8.81 1.65
C GLU A 49 5.10 7.32 1.55
N THR A 50 4.78 6.55 2.60
CA THR A 50 5.00 5.10 2.61
C THR A 50 4.08 4.42 1.59
N LEU A 51 2.81 4.83 1.50
CA LEU A 51 1.89 4.37 0.46
C LEU A 51 2.48 4.62 -0.93
N MET A 52 2.88 5.86 -1.22
CA MET A 52 3.47 6.22 -2.52
C MET A 52 4.72 5.40 -2.84
N ALA A 53 5.59 5.17 -1.85
CA ALA A 53 6.79 4.36 -2.01
C ALA A 53 6.47 2.90 -2.36
N ILE A 54 5.45 2.30 -1.71
CA ILE A 54 4.99 0.94 -2.01
C ILE A 54 4.46 0.86 -3.45
N LEU A 55 3.63 1.80 -3.89
CA LEU A 55 3.08 1.83 -5.25
C LEU A 55 4.20 1.93 -6.30
N LYS A 56 5.20 2.77 -6.05
CA LYS A 56 6.37 2.90 -6.93
C LYS A 56 7.23 1.64 -6.97
N ALA A 57 7.49 1.03 -5.82
CA ALA A 57 8.33 -0.17 -5.72
C ALA A 57 7.68 -1.37 -6.40
N THR A 58 6.36 -1.51 -6.29
CA THR A 58 5.62 -2.67 -6.82
C THR A 58 5.07 -2.44 -8.22
N GLY A 59 4.92 -1.18 -8.66
CA GLY A 59 4.21 -0.82 -9.89
C GLY A 59 2.70 -1.08 -9.84
N ASN A 60 2.17 -1.58 -8.71
CA ASN A 60 0.76 -1.94 -8.58
C ASN A 60 -0.03 -0.71 -8.09
N THR A 61 -0.89 -0.17 -8.96
CA THR A 61 -1.69 1.04 -8.71
C THR A 61 -3.05 0.76 -8.05
N GLN A 62 -3.37 -0.49 -7.70
CA GLN A 62 -4.69 -0.87 -7.19
C GLN A 62 -5.14 -0.02 -5.96
N PRO A 63 -4.30 0.26 -4.95
CA PRO A 63 -4.71 1.12 -3.84
C PRO A 63 -5.09 2.54 -4.29
N LEU A 64 -4.41 3.08 -5.32
CA LEU A 64 -4.73 4.40 -5.87
C LEU A 64 -6.07 4.38 -6.62
N GLU A 65 -6.39 3.30 -7.34
CA GLU A 65 -7.71 3.12 -7.94
C GLU A 65 -8.83 3.05 -6.90
N VAL A 66 -8.58 2.38 -5.77
CA VAL A 66 -9.53 2.34 -4.65
C VAL A 66 -9.78 3.75 -4.10
N MET A 67 -8.73 4.57 -3.93
CA MET A 67 -8.88 5.97 -3.50
C MET A 67 -9.73 6.78 -4.49
N ALA A 68 -9.44 6.66 -5.79
CA ALA A 68 -10.19 7.37 -6.82
C ALA A 68 -11.69 7.01 -6.76
N ARG A 69 -12.00 5.71 -6.68
CA ARG A 69 -13.40 5.22 -6.63
C ARG A 69 -14.15 5.67 -5.38
N GLU A 70 -13.51 5.64 -4.22
CA GLU A 70 -14.11 6.13 -2.96
C GLU A 70 -14.46 7.63 -3.02
N LEU A 71 -13.74 8.40 -3.83
CA LEU A 71 -13.99 9.83 -4.04
C LEU A 71 -14.92 10.13 -5.23
N GLY A 72 -15.43 9.11 -5.93
CA GLY A 72 -16.25 9.29 -7.13
C GLY A 72 -15.47 9.69 -8.38
N TYR A 73 -14.16 9.47 -8.40
CA TYR A 73 -13.27 9.74 -9.54
C TYR A 73 -12.84 8.44 -10.23
N LYS A 74 -12.33 8.58 -11.45
CA LYS A 74 -11.65 7.53 -12.19
C LYS A 74 -10.15 7.83 -12.24
N LEU A 75 -9.31 6.84 -11.96
CA LEU A 75 -7.87 6.94 -12.21
C LEU A 75 -7.61 6.81 -13.71
N ILE A 76 -6.94 7.80 -14.29
CA ILE A 76 -6.54 7.83 -15.69
C ILE A 76 -5.03 7.98 -15.72
N PRO A 77 -4.27 7.00 -16.26
CA PRO A 77 -2.83 7.13 -16.44
C PRO A 77 -2.49 8.34 -17.31
N ILE A 78 -1.36 8.99 -17.02
CA ILE A 78 -0.93 10.17 -17.77
C ILE A 78 -0.43 9.79 -19.17
N ASN A 79 -0.06 8.53 -19.42
CA ASN A 79 0.27 7.96 -20.74
C ASN A 79 -0.06 6.47 -20.79
#